data_AF-A0A7M2X3D1-F1
#
_entry.id   AF-A0A7M2X3D1-F1
#
_cell.length_a   1.000
_cell.length_b   1.000
_cell.length_c   1.000
_cell.angle_alpha   90.00
_cell.angle_beta   90.00
_cell.angle_gamma   90.00
#
_symmetry.space_group_name_H-M   'P 1'
#
loop_
_entity.id
_entity.type
_entity.pdbx_description
1 polymer ?
#
loop_
_entity_poly.entity_id
_entity_poly.type
_entity_poly.pdbx_seq_one_letter_code
_entity_poly.pdbx_strand_id
1 'polypeptide(L)'
;MPRISIKRFRAVVALLASLASGTAANAAVLPLPETLGLTNGEQYQFVFVTNSTTFGSSASLSTYNNFVQTAANNASIGTSVGLTWKAIVSVGSGSSNAASNAPASATVKVYRIDGVQVANGGTNPFYSGSANHLAAINVTELGTTVNRNVWTGGNANGSESGSGLLGTAANPIYGYSGGTLAANGDPNSWSRIGNIDSGNPYSLYALSGVLTAPEPSSLMVAGLMLTALAGRRRRRTEVAK
;
A
#
# COMPACT_ATOMS: atom_id res chain seq x y z
N MET A 1 -41.14 -48.66 37.77
CA MET A 1 -39.95 -48.79 38.64
C MET A 1 -38.77 -49.30 37.81
N PRO A 2 -37.53 -48.93 38.15
CA PRO A 2 -36.41 -48.59 37.25
C PRO A 2 -35.43 -49.75 37.02
N ARG A 3 -34.44 -49.57 36.12
CA ARG A 3 -33.00 -49.74 36.47
C ARG A 3 -32.05 -49.34 35.34
N ILE A 4 -31.24 -48.32 35.65
CA ILE A 4 -29.97 -48.00 34.99
C ILE A 4 -28.96 -49.11 35.28
N SER A 5 -28.12 -49.47 34.29
CA SER A 5 -26.75 -49.89 34.57
C SER A 5 -25.82 -49.55 33.41
N ILE A 6 -24.58 -49.26 33.77
CA ILE A 6 -23.56 -48.44 33.13
C ILE A 6 -22.38 -49.30 32.65
N LYS A 7 -21.69 -48.81 31.60
CA LYS A 7 -20.31 -49.09 31.14
C LYS A 7 -20.02 -50.47 30.53
N ARG A 8 -19.52 -50.46 29.29
CA ARG A 8 -18.11 -50.84 28.99
C ARG A 8 -17.54 -49.97 27.86
N PHE A 9 -16.28 -49.62 28.06
CA PHE A 9 -15.46 -48.63 27.36
C PHE A 9 -14.41 -49.41 26.57
N ARG A 10 -14.26 -49.20 25.25
CA ARG A 10 -13.01 -49.47 24.50
C ARG A 10 -12.89 -48.50 23.32
N ALA A 11 -11.80 -47.75 23.34
CA ALA A 11 -11.38 -46.76 22.34
C ALA A 11 -10.59 -47.43 21.20
N VAL A 12 -10.65 -46.87 20.00
CA VAL A 12 -9.51 -46.75 19.06
C VAL A 12 -9.64 -45.44 18.30
N VAL A 13 -8.53 -44.68 18.30
CA VAL A 13 -8.28 -43.37 17.69
C VAL A 13 -7.58 -43.55 16.34
N ALA A 14 -7.93 -42.75 15.34
CA ALA A 14 -7.06 -42.30 14.23
C ALA A 14 -7.81 -41.20 13.45
N LEU A 15 -7.68 -39.91 13.79
CA LEU A 15 -6.66 -38.95 13.31
C LEU A 15 -6.49 -38.91 11.78
N LEU A 16 -7.08 -37.88 11.16
CA LEU A 16 -6.54 -37.15 10.00
C LEU A 16 -7.22 -35.78 9.96
N ALA A 17 -6.81 -34.90 10.87
CA ALA A 17 -7.12 -33.48 10.80
C ALA A 17 -6.11 -32.85 9.83
N SER A 18 -6.48 -32.72 8.56
CA SER A 18 -5.76 -31.84 7.64
C SER A 18 -6.09 -30.39 8.01
N LEU A 19 -5.32 -29.82 8.93
CA LEU A 19 -5.21 -28.37 9.07
C LEU A 19 -4.50 -27.85 7.82
N ALA A 20 -5.25 -27.66 6.74
CA ALA A 20 -4.92 -26.61 5.81
C ALA A 20 -5.18 -25.30 6.56
N SER A 21 -4.16 -24.81 7.26
CA SER A 21 -4.14 -23.43 7.76
C SER A 21 -4.07 -22.50 6.56
N GLY A 22 -5.21 -22.33 5.89
CA GLY A 22 -5.42 -21.19 5.03
C GLY A 22 -5.37 -19.98 5.94
N THR A 23 -4.25 -19.25 5.92
CA THR A 23 -4.23 -17.89 6.46
C THR A 23 -5.30 -17.13 5.71
N ALA A 24 -6.41 -16.80 6.37
CA ALA A 24 -7.34 -15.82 5.86
C ALA A 24 -6.51 -14.54 5.65
N ALA A 25 -6.24 -14.20 4.39
CA ALA A 25 -5.66 -12.92 4.05
C ALA A 25 -6.69 -11.88 4.50
N ASN A 26 -6.40 -11.18 5.59
CA ASN A 26 -7.14 -9.97 5.90
C ASN A 26 -6.77 -8.99 4.80
N ALA A 27 -7.69 -8.78 3.86
CA ALA A 27 -7.56 -7.70 2.90
C ALA A 27 -7.48 -6.40 3.70
N ALA A 28 -6.36 -5.68 3.62
CA ALA A 28 -6.27 -4.36 4.19
C ALA A 28 -7.32 -3.49 3.49
N VAL A 29 -8.21 -2.85 4.25
CA VAL A 29 -9.16 -1.89 3.67
C VAL A 29 -8.48 -0.52 3.71
N LEU A 30 -8.44 0.17 2.58
CA LEU A 30 -7.89 1.52 2.53
C LEU A 30 -8.71 2.45 3.44
N PRO A 31 -8.06 3.25 4.31
CA PRO A 31 -8.75 4.19 5.17
C PRO A 31 -9.62 5.16 4.37
N LEU A 32 -10.78 5.51 4.91
CA LEU A 32 -11.65 6.51 4.32
C LEU A 32 -11.04 7.90 4.52
N PRO A 33 -11.21 8.85 3.57
CA PRO A 33 -10.63 10.20 3.68
C PRO A 33 -10.96 10.92 5.00
N GLU A 34 -12.17 10.73 5.52
CA GLU A 34 -12.63 11.30 6.80
C GLU A 34 -11.78 10.83 7.99
N THR A 35 -11.35 9.57 7.98
CA THR A 35 -10.49 9.00 9.03
C THR A 35 -9.06 9.51 8.98
N LEU A 36 -8.64 10.08 7.84
CA LEU A 36 -7.33 10.68 7.63
C LEU A 36 -7.31 12.18 7.98
N GLY A 37 -8.46 12.74 8.39
CA GLY A 37 -8.61 14.17 8.65
C GLY A 37 -8.45 15.04 7.40
N LEU A 38 -8.72 14.47 6.21
CA LEU A 38 -8.64 15.18 4.94
C LEU A 38 -9.86 16.10 4.76
N THR A 39 -9.59 17.30 4.26
CA THR A 39 -10.64 18.23 3.86
C THR A 39 -11.17 17.87 2.47
N ASN A 40 -12.33 18.39 2.12
CA ASN A 40 -12.98 18.08 0.85
C ASN A 40 -12.17 18.61 -0.33
N GLY A 41 -12.07 17.82 -1.40
CA GLY A 41 -11.25 18.16 -2.56
C GLY A 41 -9.75 18.02 -2.33
N GLU A 42 -9.32 17.65 -1.12
CA GLU A 42 -7.91 17.47 -0.81
C GLU A 42 -7.33 16.24 -1.49
N GLN A 43 -6.16 16.40 -2.10
CA GLN A 43 -5.45 15.34 -2.79
C GLN A 43 -4.53 14.57 -1.84
N TYR A 44 -4.53 13.25 -1.99
CA TYR A 44 -3.73 12.34 -1.16
C TYR A 44 -3.31 11.09 -1.94
N GLN A 45 -2.29 10.39 -1.45
CA GLN A 45 -1.81 9.13 -2.00
C GLN A 45 -1.58 8.11 -0.88
N PHE A 46 -1.58 6.84 -1.24
CA PHE A 46 -1.20 5.74 -0.36
C PHE A 46 0.16 5.17 -0.75
N VAL A 47 0.87 4.65 0.25
CA VAL A 47 2.14 3.94 0.07
C VAL A 47 2.16 2.65 0.90
N PHE A 48 2.79 1.60 0.38
CA PHE A 48 3.07 0.36 1.13
C PHE A 48 4.41 -0.25 0.70
N VAL A 49 4.91 -1.21 1.46
CA VAL A 49 6.07 -2.06 1.10
C VAL A 49 5.61 -3.48 0.77
N THR A 50 6.07 -4.09 -0.31
CA THR A 50 5.55 -5.40 -0.72
C THR A 50 5.88 -6.52 0.28
N ASN A 51 4.93 -7.42 0.55
CA ASN A 51 5.17 -8.62 1.35
C ASN A 51 6.00 -9.67 0.60
N SER A 52 5.88 -9.75 -0.71
CA SER A 52 6.79 -10.53 -1.55
C SER A 52 8.05 -9.74 -1.90
N THR A 53 9.07 -10.46 -2.36
CA THR A 53 10.35 -9.91 -2.79
C THR A 53 10.58 -10.16 -4.28
N THR A 54 11.48 -9.37 -4.88
CA THR A 54 11.93 -9.50 -6.27
C THR A 54 13.42 -9.21 -6.39
N PHE A 55 14.03 -9.65 -7.48
CA PHE A 55 15.42 -9.35 -7.82
C PHE A 55 15.55 -7.95 -8.43
N GLY A 56 16.70 -7.31 -8.20
CA GLY A 56 17.02 -5.97 -8.73
C GLY A 56 17.66 -5.98 -10.13
N SER A 57 17.61 -7.10 -10.83
CA SER A 57 18.34 -7.36 -12.08
C SER A 57 17.58 -7.00 -13.36
N SER A 58 16.28 -6.67 -13.28
CA SER A 58 15.52 -6.24 -14.47
C SER A 58 15.81 -4.77 -14.80
N ALA A 59 16.15 -4.49 -16.06
CA ALA A 59 16.29 -3.13 -16.58
C ALA A 59 14.95 -2.47 -16.94
N SER A 60 13.84 -3.19 -16.82
CA SER A 60 12.53 -2.72 -17.24
C SER A 60 11.67 -2.23 -16.08
N LEU A 61 11.28 -0.96 -16.12
CA LEU A 61 10.39 -0.34 -15.14
C LEU A 61 9.02 -1.06 -15.06
N SER A 62 8.55 -1.61 -16.19
CA SER A 62 7.28 -2.34 -16.23
C SER A 62 7.32 -3.61 -15.39
N THR A 63 8.49 -4.24 -15.22
CA THR A 63 8.66 -5.41 -14.35
C THR A 63 8.27 -5.07 -12.92
N TYR A 64 8.84 -3.99 -12.39
CA TYR A 64 8.62 -3.57 -11.00
C TYR A 64 7.21 -2.99 -10.80
N ASN A 65 6.70 -2.23 -11.76
CA ASN A 65 5.32 -1.73 -11.72
C ASN A 65 4.29 -2.88 -11.74
N ASN A 66 4.48 -3.88 -12.59
CA ASN A 66 3.59 -5.05 -12.62
C ASN A 66 3.66 -5.85 -11.33
N PHE A 67 4.86 -5.96 -10.73
CA PHE A 67 5.04 -6.62 -9.45
C PHE A 67 4.23 -5.96 -8.34
N VAL A 68 4.36 -4.64 -8.14
CA VAL A 68 3.62 -3.94 -7.08
C VAL A 68 2.12 -3.87 -7.36
N GLN A 69 1.71 -3.73 -8.63
CA GLN A 69 0.30 -3.76 -9.00
C GLN A 69 -0.32 -5.14 -8.75
N THR A 70 0.42 -6.22 -9.02
CA THR A 70 -0.03 -7.59 -8.73
C THR A 70 -0.19 -7.81 -7.24
N ALA A 71 0.75 -7.33 -6.42
CA ALA A 71 0.63 -7.39 -4.96
C ALA A 71 -0.65 -6.67 -4.48
N ALA A 72 -0.90 -5.45 -4.97
CA ALA A 72 -2.09 -4.69 -4.66
C ALA A 72 -3.39 -5.40 -5.10
N ASN A 73 -3.42 -5.97 -6.30
CA ASN A 73 -4.57 -6.71 -6.81
C ASN A 73 -4.86 -7.95 -5.97
N ASN A 74 -3.83 -8.71 -5.60
CA ASN A 74 -3.96 -9.90 -4.76
C ASN A 74 -4.48 -9.56 -3.36
N ALA A 75 -4.11 -8.41 -2.82
CA ALA A 75 -4.63 -7.89 -1.55
C ALA A 75 -5.98 -7.15 -1.70
N SER A 76 -6.49 -7.00 -2.93
CA SER A 76 -7.71 -6.23 -3.24
C SER A 76 -7.67 -4.76 -2.77
N ILE A 77 -6.49 -4.14 -2.67
CA ILE A 77 -6.36 -2.75 -2.25
C ILE A 77 -6.50 -1.80 -3.44
N GLY A 78 -7.59 -1.02 -3.43
CA GLY A 78 -7.87 0.00 -4.44
C GLY A 78 -8.52 -0.53 -5.73
N THR A 79 -8.77 -1.84 -5.85
CA THR A 79 -9.46 -2.43 -7.01
C THR A 79 -10.88 -1.89 -7.21
N SER A 80 -11.60 -1.64 -6.11
CA SER A 80 -12.97 -1.10 -6.12
C SER A 80 -13.07 0.32 -6.69
N VAL A 81 -11.97 1.07 -6.68
CA VAL A 81 -11.90 2.46 -7.16
C VAL A 81 -10.96 2.61 -8.37
N GLY A 82 -10.49 1.49 -8.94
CA GLY A 82 -9.58 1.50 -10.10
C GLY A 82 -8.21 2.13 -9.81
N LEU A 83 -7.76 2.08 -8.55
CA LEU A 83 -6.48 2.67 -8.14
C LEU A 83 -5.31 1.91 -8.76
N THR A 84 -4.40 2.66 -9.36
CA THR A 84 -3.16 2.13 -9.93
C THR A 84 -2.01 2.32 -8.95
N TRP A 85 -1.04 1.40 -9.00
CA TRP A 85 0.14 1.40 -8.14
C TRP A 85 1.42 1.37 -8.98
N LYS A 86 2.41 2.16 -8.57
CA LYS A 86 3.71 2.27 -9.23
C LYS A 86 4.84 2.03 -8.24
N ALA A 87 5.88 1.35 -8.68
CA ALA A 87 7.02 1.04 -7.82
C ALA A 87 7.89 2.29 -7.63
N ILE A 88 8.36 2.54 -6.41
CA ILE A 88 9.30 3.62 -6.12
C ILE A 88 10.71 3.08 -6.39
N VAL A 89 11.12 3.08 -7.66
CA VAL A 89 12.43 2.60 -8.11
C VAL A 89 12.98 3.41 -9.27
N SER A 90 14.30 3.50 -9.34
CA SER A 90 15.04 4.02 -10.49
C SER A 90 15.73 2.88 -11.25
N VAL A 91 15.54 2.82 -12.57
CA VAL A 91 16.06 1.76 -13.46
C VAL A 91 16.93 2.33 -14.58
N GLY A 92 17.88 1.51 -15.04
CA GLY A 92 18.98 1.93 -15.91
C GLY A 92 18.71 2.16 -17.40
N SER A 93 17.46 2.39 -17.84
CA SER A 93 17.18 2.75 -19.24
C SER A 93 16.36 4.04 -19.34
N GLY A 94 17.01 5.15 -19.68
CA GLY A 94 16.37 6.38 -20.17
C GLY A 94 15.57 7.20 -19.13
N SER A 95 16.25 7.84 -18.17
CA SER A 95 15.64 8.81 -17.23
C SER A 95 14.44 8.28 -16.43
N SER A 96 14.40 6.97 -16.20
CA SER A 96 13.33 6.28 -15.47
C SER A 96 13.64 6.29 -13.97
N ASN A 97 13.55 7.47 -13.37
CA ASN A 97 13.75 7.65 -11.93
C ASN A 97 12.46 7.45 -11.14
N ALA A 98 12.58 7.23 -9.83
CA ALA A 98 11.45 6.96 -8.97
C ALA A 98 10.41 8.10 -8.96
N ALA A 99 10.86 9.37 -8.96
CA ALA A 99 9.97 10.52 -8.94
C ALA A 99 9.15 10.68 -10.24
N SER A 100 9.69 10.28 -11.40
CA SER A 100 8.95 10.31 -12.67
C SER A 100 8.04 9.09 -12.85
N ASN A 101 8.44 7.91 -12.35
CA ASN A 101 7.63 6.69 -12.43
C ASN A 101 6.45 6.68 -11.44
N ALA A 102 6.72 7.08 -10.20
CA ALA A 102 5.80 7.07 -9.09
C ALA A 102 5.73 8.50 -8.50
N PRO A 103 5.11 9.46 -9.22
CA PRO A 103 5.13 10.85 -8.82
C PRO A 103 4.31 11.06 -7.54
N ALA A 104 4.91 11.83 -6.63
CA ALA A 104 4.24 12.44 -5.49
C ALA A 104 4.41 13.95 -5.61
N SER A 105 3.32 14.68 -5.85
CA SER A 105 3.40 16.15 -5.90
C SER A 105 3.95 16.68 -4.57
N ALA A 106 4.73 17.76 -4.65
CA ALA A 106 5.30 18.38 -3.47
C ALA A 106 4.24 18.82 -2.45
N THR A 107 2.98 19.03 -2.87
CA THR A 107 1.86 19.47 -2.02
C THR A 107 0.95 18.34 -1.54
N VAL A 108 1.14 17.11 -2.03
CA VAL A 108 0.22 15.99 -1.75
C VAL A 108 0.65 15.24 -0.50
N LYS A 109 -0.33 14.92 0.35
CA LYS A 109 -0.11 14.09 1.53
C LYS A 109 0.00 12.63 1.14
N VAL A 110 0.94 11.91 1.75
CA VAL A 110 1.14 10.48 1.54
C VAL A 110 0.91 9.73 2.84
N TYR A 111 0.06 8.71 2.79
CA TYR A 111 -0.32 7.89 3.92
C TYR A 111 0.07 6.43 3.68
N ARG A 112 0.40 5.70 4.74
CA ARG A 112 0.39 4.24 4.68
C ARG A 112 -1.05 3.73 4.52
N ILE A 113 -1.18 2.49 4.09
CA ILE A 113 -2.50 1.86 3.96
C ILE A 113 -3.20 1.58 5.30
N ASP A 114 -2.54 1.79 6.45
CA ASP A 114 -3.16 1.76 7.78
C ASP A 114 -3.53 3.16 8.29
N GLY A 115 -3.37 4.19 7.46
CA GLY A 115 -3.78 5.56 7.73
C GLY A 115 -2.74 6.44 8.43
N VAL A 116 -1.55 5.90 8.74
CA VAL A 116 -0.47 6.72 9.31
C VAL A 116 0.17 7.58 8.22
N GLN A 117 0.29 8.87 8.49
CA GLN A 117 0.86 9.84 7.56
C GLN A 117 2.39 9.70 7.46
N VAL A 118 2.89 9.58 6.23
CA VAL A 118 4.32 9.46 5.89
C VAL A 118 4.89 10.80 5.44
N ALA A 119 4.13 11.57 4.68
CA ALA A 119 4.49 12.91 4.20
C ALA A 119 3.27 13.83 4.26
N ASN A 120 3.48 15.10 4.61
CA ASN A 120 2.40 16.09 4.70
C ASN A 120 2.32 17.04 3.51
N GLY A 121 3.24 16.92 2.55
CA GLY A 121 3.36 17.89 1.47
C GLY A 121 3.77 19.27 1.98
N GLY A 122 4.08 20.19 1.07
CA GLY A 122 4.56 21.53 1.39
C GLY A 122 5.88 21.49 2.17
N THR A 123 5.78 21.47 3.49
CA THR A 123 6.94 21.50 4.42
C THR A 123 7.65 20.16 4.53
N ASN A 124 6.95 19.03 4.32
CA ASN A 124 7.58 17.71 4.22
C ASN A 124 7.07 16.93 2.99
N PRO A 125 7.58 17.27 1.78
CA PRO A 125 7.29 16.52 0.56
C PRO A 125 7.81 15.08 0.64
N PHE A 126 7.12 14.15 -0.04
CA PHE A 126 7.53 12.74 -0.05
C PHE A 126 8.96 12.54 -0.62
N TYR A 127 9.27 13.23 -1.72
CA TYR A 127 10.60 13.27 -2.34
C TYR A 127 11.38 14.54 -1.98
N SER A 128 11.57 14.81 -0.69
CA SER A 128 12.27 16.03 -0.25
C SER A 128 13.78 16.02 -0.55
N GLY A 129 14.40 14.84 -0.51
CA GLY A 129 15.86 14.69 -0.53
C GLY A 129 16.61 15.12 0.73
N SER A 130 15.92 15.69 1.72
CA SER A 130 16.56 16.29 2.91
C SER A 130 15.71 16.20 4.18
N ALA A 131 14.40 16.36 4.06
CA ALA A 131 13.46 16.17 5.15
C ALA A 131 13.11 14.68 5.33
N ASN A 132 13.10 14.24 6.58
CA ASN A 132 12.77 12.86 6.95
C ASN A 132 11.27 12.61 6.81
N HIS A 133 10.88 11.40 6.45
CA HIS A 133 9.48 11.00 6.50
C HIS A 133 8.94 11.06 7.94
N LEU A 134 7.67 11.41 8.09
CA LEU A 134 6.98 11.48 9.38
C LEU A 134 6.81 10.09 10.02
N ALA A 135 6.73 9.06 9.18
CA ALA A 135 6.62 7.66 9.57
C ALA A 135 7.32 6.76 8.55
N ALA A 136 7.76 5.59 8.98
CA ALA A 136 8.42 4.62 8.13
C ALA A 136 7.43 3.92 7.18
N ILE A 137 7.86 3.58 5.96
CA ILE A 137 7.04 2.86 4.97
C ILE A 137 7.12 1.36 5.23
N ASN A 138 6.63 0.94 6.40
CA ASN A 138 6.84 -0.41 6.93
C ASN A 138 5.55 -1.23 7.01
N VAL A 139 4.50 -0.88 6.27
CA VAL A 139 3.24 -1.66 6.24
C VAL A 139 3.08 -2.29 4.86
N THR A 140 2.80 -3.59 4.86
CA THR A 140 2.57 -4.36 3.63
C THR A 140 1.20 -4.17 3.04
N GLU A 141 0.99 -4.58 1.79
CA GLU A 141 -0.33 -4.64 1.13
C GLU A 141 -1.38 -5.46 1.93
N LEU A 142 -0.91 -6.30 2.85
CA LEU A 142 -1.74 -7.11 3.75
C LEU A 142 -2.00 -6.44 5.12
N GLY A 143 -1.59 -5.18 5.29
CA GLY A 143 -1.74 -4.43 6.54
C GLY A 143 -0.79 -4.87 7.66
N THR A 144 0.22 -5.68 7.36
CA THR A 144 1.19 -6.18 8.35
C THR A 144 2.42 -5.28 8.42
N THR A 145 2.85 -4.91 9.63
CA THR A 145 4.08 -4.14 9.85
C THR A 145 5.33 -5.00 9.69
N VAL A 146 6.29 -4.56 8.87
CA VAL A 146 7.53 -5.29 8.53
C VAL A 146 8.73 -4.36 8.38
N ASN A 147 9.90 -4.82 8.80
CA ASN A 147 11.17 -4.13 8.59
C ASN A 147 12.04 -4.95 7.65
N ARG A 148 12.30 -4.43 6.44
CA ARG A 148 12.94 -5.16 5.34
C ARG A 148 13.80 -4.24 4.50
N ASN A 149 14.78 -4.83 3.83
CA ASN A 149 15.50 -4.14 2.76
C ASN A 149 14.58 -3.98 1.55
N VAL A 150 14.69 -2.82 0.90
CA VAL A 150 13.82 -2.42 -0.21
C VAL A 150 14.65 -1.90 -1.35
N TRP A 151 14.38 -2.35 -2.57
CA TRP A 151 15.02 -1.78 -3.74
C TRP A 151 14.51 -0.37 -4.03
N THR A 152 15.42 0.53 -4.38
CA THR A 152 15.09 1.93 -4.71
C THR A 152 15.87 2.43 -5.91
N GLY A 153 17.13 2.02 -6.08
CA GLY A 153 17.98 2.42 -7.19
C GLY A 153 18.33 3.91 -7.25
N GLY A 154 17.97 4.70 -6.24
CA GLY A 154 17.96 6.15 -6.30
C GLY A 154 18.13 6.82 -4.94
N ASN A 155 18.04 8.15 -4.94
CA ASN A 155 18.18 8.98 -3.75
C ASN A 155 16.80 9.33 -3.16
N ALA A 156 16.79 9.90 -1.95
CA ALA A 156 15.55 10.30 -1.24
C ALA A 156 14.73 11.39 -1.96
N ASN A 157 15.30 12.12 -2.92
CA ASN A 157 14.56 13.05 -3.79
C ASN A 157 13.92 12.34 -5.00
N GLY A 158 13.98 11.00 -5.06
CA GLY A 158 13.47 10.21 -6.17
C GLY A 158 14.31 10.30 -7.44
N SER A 159 15.47 10.97 -7.41
CA SER A 159 16.40 10.99 -8.54
C SER A 159 17.13 9.66 -8.68
N GLU A 160 17.62 9.39 -9.88
CA GLU A 160 18.63 8.36 -10.09
C GLU A 160 19.94 8.69 -9.38
N SER A 161 20.69 7.64 -9.01
CA SER A 161 22.04 7.75 -8.43
C SER A 161 23.16 7.58 -9.47
N GLY A 162 22.84 7.36 -10.75
CA GLY A 162 23.79 7.14 -11.85
C GLY A 162 24.48 5.76 -11.83
N SER A 163 25.04 5.33 -10.69
CA SER A 163 25.80 4.07 -10.56
C SER A 163 25.09 2.94 -9.80
N GLY A 164 23.94 3.23 -9.19
CA GLY A 164 23.20 2.30 -8.34
C GLY A 164 21.83 1.88 -8.90
N LEU A 165 21.60 2.07 -10.20
CA LEU A 165 20.33 1.83 -10.86
C LEU A 165 20.01 0.33 -10.94
N LEU A 166 18.73 -0.01 -10.78
CA LEU A 166 18.27 -1.38 -10.98
C LEU A 166 18.40 -1.79 -12.44
N GLY A 167 18.75 -3.06 -12.65
CA GLY A 167 18.88 -3.70 -13.96
C GLY A 167 20.13 -3.37 -14.77
N THR A 168 20.94 -2.42 -14.32
CA THR A 168 22.24 -2.11 -14.95
C THR A 168 23.40 -2.21 -13.98
N ALA A 169 23.22 -1.84 -12.72
CA ALA A 169 24.25 -2.02 -11.71
C ALA A 169 24.34 -3.49 -11.29
N ALA A 170 25.56 -4.01 -11.13
CA ALA A 170 25.77 -5.29 -10.45
C ALA A 170 25.32 -5.22 -8.99
N ASN A 171 25.57 -4.07 -8.34
CA ASN A 171 25.15 -3.80 -6.97
C ASN A 171 24.21 -2.57 -6.90
N PRO A 172 22.90 -2.72 -7.21
CA PRO A 172 21.95 -1.62 -7.12
C PRO A 172 21.73 -1.11 -5.69
N ILE A 173 21.18 0.10 -5.59
CA ILE A 173 20.89 0.75 -4.31
C ILE A 173 19.63 0.17 -3.69
N TYR A 174 19.72 -0.04 -2.37
CA TYR A 174 18.61 -0.40 -1.52
C TYR A 174 18.48 0.56 -0.33
N GLY A 175 17.26 0.68 0.19
CA GLY A 175 16.91 1.33 1.43
C GLY A 175 16.28 0.35 2.43
N TYR A 176 15.61 0.88 3.45
CA TYR A 176 14.99 0.06 4.50
C TYR A 176 13.61 0.57 4.89
N SER A 177 12.65 -0.36 4.91
CA SER A 177 11.23 -0.04 5.14
C SER A 177 10.96 0.55 6.51
N GLY A 178 11.76 0.18 7.51
CA GLY A 178 11.70 0.75 8.87
C GLY A 178 12.40 2.09 9.01
N GLY A 179 13.09 2.57 7.97
CA GLY A 179 13.79 3.85 7.95
C GLY A 179 12.86 5.02 7.66
N THR A 180 13.20 6.19 8.20
CA THR A 180 12.54 7.47 7.91
C THR A 180 13.50 8.52 7.37
N LEU A 181 14.80 8.28 7.46
CA LEU A 181 15.80 9.29 7.16
C LEU A 181 15.99 9.46 5.66
N ALA A 182 16.15 10.71 5.23
CA ALA A 182 16.55 11.07 3.87
C ALA A 182 18.09 11.14 3.72
N ALA A 183 18.85 10.51 4.63
CA ALA A 183 20.30 10.52 4.66
C ALA A 183 20.88 9.32 3.90
N ASN A 184 21.82 9.56 2.99
CA ASN A 184 22.51 8.49 2.27
C ASN A 184 23.54 7.80 3.18
N GLY A 185 23.55 6.47 3.22
CA GLY A 185 24.50 5.69 4.00
C GLY A 185 24.12 5.48 5.47
N ASP A 186 22.99 6.04 5.91
CA ASP A 186 22.47 5.81 7.26
C ASP A 186 21.69 4.49 7.31
N PRO A 187 21.87 3.63 8.35
CA PRO A 187 21.11 2.38 8.49
C PRO A 187 19.59 2.57 8.62
N ASN A 188 19.13 3.78 8.96
CA ASN A 188 17.71 4.15 9.02
C ASN A 188 17.26 4.96 7.80
N SER A 189 18.02 4.90 6.69
CA SER A 189 17.64 5.52 5.43
C SER A 189 16.51 4.75 4.75
N TRP A 190 15.42 5.44 4.43
CA TRP A 190 14.31 4.80 3.70
C TRP A 190 14.70 4.50 2.25
N SER A 191 15.56 5.35 1.66
CA SER A 191 15.90 5.32 0.25
C SER A 191 17.25 4.69 -0.05
N ARG A 192 18.27 4.91 0.79
CA ARG A 192 19.65 4.56 0.44
C ARG A 192 20.50 4.28 1.68
N ILE A 193 20.60 2.99 2.01
CA ILE A 193 21.58 2.48 2.97
C ILE A 193 22.90 2.19 2.26
N GLY A 194 22.83 1.52 1.11
CA GLY A 194 24.02 1.09 0.40
C GLY A 194 23.70 0.35 -0.90
N ASN A 195 24.65 -0.44 -1.34
CA ASN A 195 24.62 -1.20 -2.59
C ASN A 195 24.76 -2.68 -2.29
N ILE A 196 24.00 -3.53 -2.98
CA ILE A 196 24.12 -4.99 -2.82
C ILE A 196 23.81 -5.71 -4.13
N ASP A 197 24.33 -6.91 -4.29
CA ASP A 197 24.15 -7.75 -5.49
C ASP A 197 22.68 -7.84 -5.93
N SER A 198 22.43 -7.60 -7.21
CA SER A 198 21.09 -7.56 -7.81
C SER A 198 20.32 -8.88 -7.75
N GLY A 199 21.00 -10.01 -7.48
CA GLY A 199 20.42 -11.32 -7.23
C GLY A 199 19.84 -11.50 -5.83
N ASN A 200 19.94 -10.49 -4.94
CA ASN A 200 19.26 -10.54 -3.65
C ASN A 200 17.76 -10.27 -3.80
N PRO A 201 16.89 -11.07 -3.15
CA PRO A 201 15.45 -10.85 -3.20
C PRO A 201 15.02 -9.82 -2.14
N TYR A 202 14.71 -8.58 -2.55
CA TYR A 202 14.21 -7.52 -1.66
C TYR A 202 12.80 -7.06 -2.00
N SER A 203 12.14 -6.40 -1.04
CA SER A 203 10.81 -5.81 -1.24
C SER A 203 10.89 -4.56 -2.14
N LEU A 204 9.73 -4.06 -2.54
CA LEU A 204 9.56 -2.77 -3.21
C LEU A 204 8.60 -1.88 -2.44
N TYR A 205 8.79 -0.56 -2.51
CA TYR A 205 7.70 0.34 -2.17
C TYR A 205 6.77 0.54 -3.37
N ALA A 206 5.50 0.71 -3.07
CA ALA A 206 4.46 0.99 -4.04
C ALA A 206 3.73 2.28 -3.65
N LEU A 207 3.62 3.22 -4.58
CA LEU A 207 2.87 4.45 -4.42
C LEU A 207 1.62 4.40 -5.30
N SER A 208 0.48 4.82 -4.76
CA SER A 208 -0.77 4.87 -5.52
C SER A 208 -0.81 6.06 -6.47
N GLY A 209 -1.72 6.01 -7.44
CA GLY A 209 -2.23 7.23 -8.08
C GLY A 209 -2.83 8.21 -7.07
N VAL A 210 -2.96 9.48 -7.46
CA VAL A 210 -3.56 10.52 -6.62
C VAL A 210 -5.06 10.28 -6.49
N LEU A 211 -5.55 10.35 -5.25
CA LEU A 211 -6.95 10.31 -4.88
C LEU A 211 -7.39 11.71 -4.42
N THR A 212 -8.69 11.98 -4.54
CA THR A 212 -9.31 13.23 -4.07
C THR A 212 -10.36 12.89 -3.03
N ALA A 213 -10.30 13.55 -1.88
CA ALA A 213 -11.34 13.41 -0.85
C ALA A 213 -12.70 13.91 -1.40
N PRO A 214 -13.77 13.11 -1.28
CA PRO A 214 -15.06 13.44 -1.88
C PRO A 214 -15.67 14.71 -1.26
N GLU A 215 -16.36 15.50 -2.08
CA GLU A 215 -17.14 16.64 -1.57
C GLU A 215 -18.47 16.15 -0.94
N PRO A 216 -18.89 16.69 0.23
CA PRO A 216 -20.05 16.25 0.99
C PRO A 216 -21.36 16.31 0.21
N SER A 217 -21.42 17.19 -0.79
CA SER A 217 -22.56 17.42 -1.67
C SER A 217 -22.98 16.14 -2.42
N SER A 218 -22.06 15.25 -2.77
CA SER A 218 -22.37 14.04 -3.54
C SER A 218 -23.20 13.01 -2.74
N LEU A 219 -22.89 12.86 -1.44
CA LEU A 219 -23.60 11.94 -0.54
C LEU A 219 -24.93 12.55 -0.05
N MET A 220 -24.96 13.86 0.20
CA MET A 220 -26.19 14.56 0.58
C MET A 220 -27.21 14.61 -0.56
N VAL A 221 -26.78 14.86 -1.81
CA VAL A 221 -27.70 14.89 -2.97
C VAL A 221 -28.28 13.51 -3.26
N ALA A 222 -27.48 12.43 -3.15
CA ALA A 222 -28.00 11.07 -3.30
C ALA A 222 -29.01 10.69 -2.19
N GLY A 223 -28.73 11.07 -0.93
CA GLY A 223 -29.65 10.87 0.19
C GLY A 223 -30.95 11.67 0.07
N LEU A 224 -30.87 12.94 -0.35
CA LEU A 224 -32.04 13.78 -0.58
C LEU A 224 -32.91 13.28 -1.75
N MET A 225 -32.29 12.76 -2.81
CA MET A 225 -33.00 12.15 -3.94
C MET A 225 -33.80 10.90 -3.54
N LEU A 226 -33.22 10.00 -2.74
CA LEU A 226 -33.91 8.79 -2.26
C LEU A 226 -35.07 9.13 -1.31
N THR A 227 -34.88 10.13 -0.44
CA THR A 227 -35.90 10.58 0.51
C THR A 227 -37.06 11.29 -0.21
N ALA A 228 -36.76 12.12 -1.21
CA ALA A 228 -37.76 12.76 -2.06
C ALA A 228 -38.55 11.73 -2.89
N LEU A 229 -37.92 10.68 -3.39
CA LEU A 229 -38.57 9.60 -4.14
C LEU A 229 -39.50 8.75 -3.24
N ALA A 230 -39.07 8.46 -2.00
CA ALA A 230 -39.89 7.76 -1.01
C ALA A 230 -41.10 8.61 -0.57
N GLY A 231 -40.91 9.91 -0.37
CA GLY A 231 -41.99 10.86 -0.08
C GLY A 231 -43.01 10.96 -1.21
N ARG A 232 -42.56 10.93 -2.47
CA ARG A 232 -43.43 11.01 -3.65
C ARG A 232 -44.26 9.74 -3.87
N ARG A 233 -43.75 8.55 -3.51
CA ARG A 233 -44.53 7.29 -3.54
C ARG A 233 -45.64 7.25 -2.50
N ARG A 234 -45.40 7.76 -1.28
CA ARG A 234 -46.43 7.79 -0.22
C ARG A 234 -47.62 8.68 -0.59
N ARG A 235 -47.38 9.88 -1.14
CA ARG A 235 -48.48 10.80 -1.56
C ARG A 235 -49.40 10.25 -2.65
N ARG A 236 -48.92 9.36 -3.52
CA ARG A 236 -49.78 8.74 -4.57
C ARG A 236 -50.72 7.66 -4.01
N THR A 237 -50.45 7.15 -2.82
CA THR A 237 -51.26 6.08 -2.21
C THR A 237 -52.42 6.66 -1.40
N GLU A 238 -52.32 7.92 -0.95
CA GLU A 238 -53.36 8.60 -0.15
C GLU A 238 -54.44 9.30 -0.98
N VAL A 239 -54.19 9.58 -2.27
CA VAL A 239 -55.16 10.27 -3.15
C VAL A 239 -56.09 9.27 -3.88
N ALA A 240 -55.92 7.97 -3.67
CA ALA A 240 -56.70 6.90 -4.31
C ALA A 240 -57.71 6.20 -3.36
N LYS A 241 -58.08 6.85 -2.25
CA LYS A 241 -59.19 6.45 -1.36
C LYS A 241 -60.24 7.55 -1.33
#